data_AF-A0A8H3MCU5-F1
#
_entry.id   AF-A0A8H3MCU5-F1
#
_cell.length_a   1.000
_cell.length_b   1.000
_cell.length_c   1.000
_cell.angle_alpha   90.00
_cell.angle_beta   90.00
_cell.angle_gamma   90.00
#
_symmetry.space_group_name_H-M   'P 1'
#
loop_
_entity.id
_entity.type
_entity.pdbx_description
1 polymer ?
#
loop_
_entity_poly.entity_id
_entity_poly.type
_entity_poly.pdbx_seq_one_letter_code
_entity_poly.pdbx_strand_id
1 'polypeptide(L)'
;MPLCMEKLIPINFIDLNSAIIQEDLSEEPDIIDPTIIEQVVNVTGKGAYRSIKKILKYIVPSYVNKGKLDPEIPVIHLQISGDGRNVGRKVKHVMITVTLLDDSMNLFKSDYHYTIVLFPRTENYSTLKVATTALIQELQELKLVLQEIKNKELFNDITRNIIIKEMENLKIWFEFWKIHGTDNWNYTSLMGNDKLCVLQNFNLTKLFDPECAALIKSLWDRFAKLYDLLEEKKQIYNTFI
;
A
#
# COMPACT_ATOMS: atom_id res chain seq x y z
N MET A 1 5.34 -19.06 15.36
CA MET A 1 3.86 -18.94 15.31
C MET A 1 3.49 -18.03 14.15
N PRO A 2 2.55 -18.39 13.27
CA PRO A 2 2.05 -17.48 12.24
C PRO A 2 1.41 -16.29 12.93
N LEU A 3 1.78 -15.06 12.55
CA LEU A 3 1.09 -13.86 13.00
C LEU A 3 -0.38 -13.96 12.57
N CYS A 4 -1.31 -13.89 13.52
CA CYS A 4 -2.74 -13.89 13.24
C CYS A 4 -3.07 -12.77 12.24
N MET A 5 -3.95 -13.02 11.27
CA MET A 5 -4.31 -12.10 10.17
C MET A 5 -4.71 -10.71 10.68
N GLU A 6 -5.32 -10.64 11.86
CA GLU A 6 -5.71 -9.40 12.54
C GLU A 6 -4.52 -8.48 12.90
N LYS A 7 -3.34 -9.05 13.19
CA LYS A 7 -2.12 -8.26 13.42
C LYS A 7 -1.52 -7.71 12.13
N LEU A 8 -1.72 -8.41 11.01
CA LEU A 8 -1.15 -8.06 9.71
C LEU A 8 -2.03 -7.03 8.97
N ILE A 9 -3.35 -7.15 9.11
CA ILE A 9 -4.34 -6.29 8.47
C ILE A 9 -5.30 -5.79 9.55
N PRO A 10 -4.93 -4.75 10.31
CA PRO A 10 -5.77 -4.22 11.37
C PRO A 10 -7.06 -3.63 10.78
N ILE A 11 -8.15 -3.76 11.55
CA ILE A 11 -9.41 -3.07 11.28
C ILE A 11 -9.29 -1.67 11.85
N ASN A 12 -9.54 -0.67 11.00
CA ASN A 12 -9.61 0.73 11.36
C ASN A 12 -11.07 1.18 11.39
N PHE A 13 -11.34 2.30 12.07
CA PHE A 13 -12.67 2.88 12.19
C PHE A 13 -12.70 4.28 11.57
N ILE A 14 -13.86 4.65 11.03
CA ILE A 14 -14.14 5.98 10.48
C ILE A 14 -15.47 6.49 11.01
N ASP A 15 -15.53 7.78 11.32
CA ASP A 15 -16.76 8.43 11.78
C ASP A 15 -17.63 8.85 10.60
N LEU A 16 -18.83 8.27 10.53
CA LEU A 16 -19.84 8.50 9.50
C LEU A 16 -20.81 9.62 9.91
N ASN A 17 -20.75 10.13 11.13
CA ASN A 17 -21.64 11.21 11.58
C ASN A 17 -21.43 12.50 10.80
N SER A 18 -20.22 12.69 10.24
CA SER A 18 -19.92 13.78 9.31
C SER A 18 -20.77 13.77 8.03
N ALA A 19 -21.36 12.62 7.65
CA ALA A 19 -22.23 12.47 6.49
C ALA A 19 -23.70 12.84 6.76
N ILE A 20 -24.10 13.05 8.02
CA ILE A 20 -25.50 13.20 8.46
C ILE A 20 -26.10 14.58 8.15
N ILE A 21 -25.30 15.55 7.69
CA ILE A 21 -25.73 16.96 7.51
C ILE A 21 -26.87 17.12 6.48
N GLN A 22 -27.30 16.07 5.76
CA GLN A 22 -28.37 16.14 4.74
C GLN A 22 -29.42 15.02 4.73
N GLU A 23 -29.82 14.42 5.87
CA GLU A 23 -31.00 13.53 5.86
C GLU A 23 -32.14 13.99 6.78
N ASP A 24 -33.28 14.29 6.16
CA ASP A 24 -34.61 14.22 6.76
C ASP A 24 -34.85 12.78 7.23
N LEU A 25 -34.98 12.59 8.54
CA LEU A 25 -35.40 11.35 9.16
C LEU A 25 -36.91 11.13 8.87
N SER A 26 -37.25 10.68 7.67
CA SER A 26 -38.66 10.47 7.27
C SER A 26 -39.19 9.05 7.50
N GLU A 27 -38.37 8.14 8.01
CA GLU A 27 -38.86 6.83 8.49
C GLU A 27 -39.16 6.92 9.99
N GLU A 28 -40.41 6.68 10.37
CA GLU A 28 -40.80 6.56 11.79
C GLU A 28 -39.94 5.47 12.46
N PRO A 29 -39.30 5.77 13.60
CA PRO A 29 -38.48 4.77 14.27
C PRO A 29 -39.36 3.70 14.91
N ASP A 30 -39.19 2.44 14.49
CA ASP A 30 -39.84 1.24 15.06
C ASP A 30 -39.46 0.94 16.53
N ILE A 31 -38.62 1.78 17.16
CA ILE A 31 -38.05 1.56 18.49
C ILE A 31 -38.17 2.87 19.28
N ILE A 32 -38.80 2.80 20.46
CA ILE A 32 -39.08 3.96 21.34
C ILE A 32 -38.18 3.95 22.59
N ASP A 33 -37.33 2.93 22.76
CA ASP A 33 -36.43 2.81 23.91
C ASP A 33 -35.19 3.72 23.75
N PRO A 34 -35.02 4.76 24.60
CA PRO A 34 -33.94 5.74 24.46
C PRO A 34 -32.53 5.15 24.63
N THR A 35 -32.38 4.11 25.44
CA THR A 35 -31.08 3.48 25.73
C THR A 35 -30.62 2.60 24.57
N ILE A 36 -31.56 1.91 23.92
CA ILE A 36 -31.30 1.17 22.68
C ILE A 36 -31.02 2.13 21.53
N ILE A 37 -31.75 3.26 21.44
CA ILE A 37 -31.49 4.30 20.45
C ILE A 37 -30.06 4.85 20.62
N GLU A 38 -29.65 5.21 21.84
CA GLU A 38 -28.32 5.75 22.10
C GLU A 38 -27.20 4.75 21.74
N GLN A 39 -27.37 3.47 22.09
CA GLN A 39 -26.42 2.42 21.72
C GLN A 39 -26.37 2.17 20.22
N VAL A 40 -27.53 2.13 19.56
CA VAL A 40 -27.62 1.96 18.10
C VAL A 40 -27.02 3.17 17.39
N VAL A 41 -27.28 4.40 17.84
CA VAL A 41 -26.69 5.64 17.30
C VAL A 41 -25.16 5.64 17.46
N ASN A 42 -24.65 5.25 18.63
CA ASN A 42 -23.21 5.16 18.89
C ASN A 42 -22.49 4.13 18.01
N VAL A 43 -23.18 3.06 17.58
CA VAL A 43 -22.66 2.04 16.67
C VAL A 43 -22.92 2.39 15.19
N THR A 44 -24.06 3.00 14.87
CA THR A 44 -24.45 3.43 13.49
C THR A 44 -23.68 4.66 12.99
N GLY A 45 -22.99 5.37 13.88
CA GLY A 45 -22.08 6.45 13.53
C GLY A 45 -20.69 5.99 13.07
N LYS A 46 -20.35 4.69 13.12
CA LYS A 46 -18.99 4.21 12.82
C LYS A 46 -18.97 3.20 11.69
N GLY A 47 -18.12 3.46 10.70
CA GLY A 47 -17.71 2.48 9.70
C GLY A 47 -16.42 1.79 10.11
N ALA A 48 -16.25 0.54 9.69
CA ALA A 48 -15.00 -0.20 9.79
C ALA A 48 -14.39 -0.34 8.39
N TYR A 49 -13.07 -0.24 8.30
CA TYR A 49 -12.36 -0.48 7.06
C TYR A 49 -11.01 -1.18 7.25
N ARG A 50 -10.52 -1.80 6.18
CA ARG A 50 -9.18 -2.40 6.08
C ARG A 50 -8.43 -1.79 4.89
N SER A 51 -7.13 -1.66 5.03
CA SER A 51 -6.26 -1.16 3.96
C SER A 51 -6.19 -2.17 2.81
N ILE A 52 -6.58 -1.75 1.60
CA ILE A 52 -6.44 -2.57 0.39
C ILE A 52 -4.97 -2.84 0.10
N LYS A 53 -4.07 -1.89 0.38
CA LYS A 53 -2.62 -2.10 0.25
C LYS A 53 -2.11 -3.24 1.12
N LYS A 54 -2.55 -3.30 2.39
CA LYS A 54 -2.18 -4.38 3.31
C LYS A 54 -2.78 -5.72 2.90
N ILE A 55 -4.03 -5.72 2.42
CA ILE A 55 -4.68 -6.91 1.86
C ILE A 55 -3.87 -7.45 0.67
N LEU A 56 -3.58 -6.61 -0.32
CA LEU A 56 -2.80 -7.01 -1.50
C LEU A 56 -1.41 -7.52 -1.11
N LYS A 57 -0.70 -6.81 -0.23
CA LYS A 57 0.62 -7.24 0.27
C LYS A 57 0.58 -8.62 0.94
N TYR A 58 -0.51 -8.95 1.61
CA TYR A 58 -0.68 -10.23 2.29
C TYR A 58 -1.03 -11.37 1.30
N ILE A 59 -1.92 -11.13 0.34
CA ILE A 59 -2.45 -12.19 -0.52
C ILE A 59 -1.60 -12.46 -1.76
N VAL A 60 -0.98 -11.44 -2.35
CA VAL A 60 -0.22 -11.59 -3.61
C VAL A 60 0.86 -12.69 -3.53
N PRO A 61 1.70 -12.76 -2.48
CA PRO A 61 2.69 -13.84 -2.36
C PRO A 61 2.06 -15.23 -2.37
N SER A 62 0.89 -15.40 -1.74
CA SER A 62 0.18 -16.68 -1.76
C SER A 62 -0.33 -17.04 -3.14
N TYR A 63 -0.74 -16.07 -3.96
CA TYR A 63 -1.26 -16.34 -5.30
C TYR A 63 -0.12 -16.66 -6.28
N VAL A 64 1.02 -15.98 -6.15
CA VAL A 64 2.26 -16.32 -6.89
C VAL A 64 2.69 -17.75 -6.58
N ASN A 65 2.76 -18.11 -5.29
CA ASN A 65 3.14 -19.48 -4.88
C ASN A 65 2.18 -20.57 -5.39
N LYS A 66 0.91 -20.21 -5.61
CA LYS A 66 -0.11 -21.12 -6.17
C LYS A 66 -0.11 -21.16 -7.70
N GLY A 67 0.77 -20.41 -8.36
CA GLY A 67 0.80 -20.27 -9.83
C GLY A 67 -0.43 -19.56 -10.40
N LYS A 68 -1.11 -18.74 -9.59
CA LYS A 68 -2.31 -17.97 -10.00
C LYS A 68 -1.98 -16.57 -10.48
N LEU A 69 -0.85 -16.03 -10.03
CA LEU A 69 -0.29 -14.79 -10.55
C LEU A 69 1.07 -15.10 -11.15
N ASP A 70 1.30 -14.55 -12.34
CA ASP A 70 2.57 -14.60 -13.02
C ASP A 70 3.41 -13.39 -12.61
N PRO A 71 4.57 -13.56 -11.96
CA PRO A 71 5.44 -12.44 -11.60
C PRO A 71 6.02 -11.70 -12.83
N GLU A 72 6.06 -12.33 -14.01
CA GLU A 72 6.50 -11.71 -15.26
C GLU A 72 5.43 -10.81 -15.87
N ILE A 73 4.15 -11.01 -15.49
CA ILE A 73 3.02 -10.18 -15.89
C ILE A 73 2.51 -9.45 -14.63
N PRO A 74 3.03 -8.25 -14.31
CA PRO A 74 2.72 -7.53 -13.07
C PRO A 74 1.35 -6.83 -13.12
N VAL A 75 0.33 -7.53 -13.64
CA VAL A 75 -1.06 -7.10 -13.71
C VAL A 75 -1.88 -7.97 -12.77
N ILE A 76 -2.66 -7.33 -11.90
CA ILE A 76 -3.60 -8.00 -11.01
C ILE A 76 -4.99 -7.44 -11.32
N HIS A 77 -5.94 -8.32 -11.56
CA HIS A 77 -7.32 -7.96 -11.85
C HIS A 77 -8.13 -8.00 -10.56
N LEU A 78 -8.68 -6.85 -10.16
CA LEU A 78 -9.47 -6.72 -8.94
C LEU A 78 -10.94 -6.50 -9.28
N GLN A 79 -11.82 -7.23 -8.58
CA GLN A 79 -13.24 -6.94 -8.55
C GLN A 79 -13.57 -6.31 -7.19
N ILE A 80 -14.22 -5.15 -7.22
CA ILE A 80 -14.83 -4.55 -6.02
C ILE A 80 -16.32 -4.81 -6.11
N SER A 81 -16.91 -5.35 -5.05
CA SER A 81 -18.33 -5.64 -4.97
C SER A 81 -18.90 -5.09 -3.67
N GLY A 82 -20.09 -4.52 -3.74
CA GLY A 82 -20.81 -4.01 -2.59
C GLY A 82 -22.22 -4.56 -2.56
N ASP A 83 -22.69 -4.96 -1.39
CA ASP A 83 -24.09 -5.31 -1.15
C ASP A 83 -24.59 -4.73 0.18
N GLY A 84 -25.79 -4.15 0.12
CA GLY A 84 -26.57 -3.82 1.31
C GLY A 84 -27.31 -5.06 1.80
N ARG A 85 -27.14 -5.43 3.06
CA ARG A 85 -27.80 -6.59 3.69
C ARG A 85 -28.44 -6.23 5.01
N ASN A 86 -29.68 -6.68 5.22
CA ASN A 86 -30.34 -6.58 6.51
C ASN A 86 -29.72 -7.58 7.50
N VAL A 87 -29.27 -7.11 8.66
CA VAL A 87 -28.86 -7.97 9.78
C VAL A 87 -29.98 -7.93 10.82
N GLY A 88 -30.77 -9.01 10.88
CA GLY A 88 -32.01 -9.05 11.65
C GLY A 88 -33.11 -8.16 11.07
N ARG A 89 -34.08 -7.73 11.90
CA ARG A 89 -35.17 -6.83 11.50
C ARG A 89 -34.83 -5.34 11.62
N LYS A 90 -33.63 -4.97 12.11
CA LYS A 90 -33.41 -3.65 12.72
C LYS A 90 -32.24 -2.82 12.17
N VAL A 91 -31.21 -3.42 11.56
CA VAL A 91 -30.03 -2.66 11.09
C VAL A 91 -29.59 -3.15 9.71
N LYS A 92 -29.63 -2.26 8.73
CA LYS A 92 -29.02 -2.51 7.41
C LYS A 92 -27.51 -2.32 7.52
N HIS A 93 -26.75 -3.21 6.92
CA HIS A 93 -25.30 -3.10 6.81
C HIS A 93 -24.93 -3.04 5.34
N VAL A 94 -23.98 -2.17 5.01
CA VAL A 94 -23.33 -2.17 3.70
C VAL A 94 -21.98 -2.83 3.87
N MET A 95 -21.73 -3.86 3.06
CA MET A 95 -20.44 -4.52 2.99
C MET A 95 -19.82 -4.27 1.63
N ILE A 96 -18.52 -3.94 1.61
CA ILE A 96 -17.73 -3.84 0.39
C ILE A 96 -16.57 -4.82 0.49
N THR A 97 -16.41 -5.61 -0.56
CA THR A 97 -15.42 -6.66 -0.67
C THR A 97 -14.52 -6.42 -1.89
N VAL A 98 -13.31 -6.98 -1.83
CA VAL A 98 -12.42 -7.12 -2.98
C VAL A 98 -12.10 -8.59 -3.22
N THR A 99 -12.02 -8.96 -4.49
CA THR A 99 -11.67 -10.31 -4.94
C THR A 99 -10.65 -10.21 -6.07
N LEU A 100 -9.69 -11.16 -6.11
CA LEU A 100 -8.73 -11.28 -7.21
C LEU A 100 -9.37 -12.12 -8.32
N LEU A 101 -9.52 -11.53 -9.50
CA LEU A 101 -10.10 -12.18 -10.67
C LEU A 101 -9.16 -13.21 -11.32
N ASP A 102 -7.86 -13.13 -11.02
CA ASP A 102 -6.82 -14.00 -11.60
C ASP A 102 -6.92 -15.47 -11.13
N ASP A 103 -7.68 -15.76 -10.06
CA ASP A 103 -8.02 -17.13 -9.66
C ASP A 103 -9.47 -17.48 -10.03
N SER A 104 -9.72 -17.61 -11.33
CA SER A 104 -11.06 -17.85 -11.92
C SER A 104 -11.83 -19.03 -11.30
N MET A 105 -11.13 -20.06 -10.82
CA MET A 105 -11.71 -21.27 -10.23
C MET A 105 -12.27 -21.06 -8.82
N ASN A 106 -11.87 -19.97 -8.14
CA ASN A 106 -12.24 -19.71 -6.75
C ASN A 106 -13.06 -18.43 -6.56
N LEU A 107 -13.48 -17.76 -7.65
CA LEU A 107 -14.25 -16.51 -7.59
C LEU A 107 -15.56 -16.61 -6.81
N PHE A 108 -16.17 -17.81 -6.77
CA PHE A 108 -17.43 -18.05 -6.06
C PHE A 108 -17.24 -18.45 -4.58
N LYS A 109 -16.00 -18.63 -4.11
CA LYS A 109 -15.72 -19.05 -2.73
C LYS A 109 -15.58 -17.84 -1.82
N SER A 110 -16.33 -17.80 -0.73
CA SER A 110 -16.31 -16.72 0.26
C SER A 110 -14.92 -16.38 0.79
N ASP A 111 -14.03 -17.36 0.90
CA ASP A 111 -12.67 -17.18 1.45
C ASP A 111 -11.75 -16.32 0.56
N TYR A 112 -12.22 -16.00 -0.65
CA TYR A 112 -11.54 -15.18 -1.65
C TYR A 112 -12.12 -13.76 -1.75
N HIS A 113 -13.20 -13.47 -1.01
CA HIS A 113 -13.82 -12.15 -0.90
C HIS A 113 -13.33 -11.47 0.38
N TYR A 114 -12.40 -10.54 0.25
CA TYR A 114 -11.84 -9.83 1.38
C TYR A 114 -12.67 -8.59 1.69
N THR A 115 -13.35 -8.57 2.84
CA THR A 115 -14.09 -7.37 3.30
C THR A 115 -13.12 -6.21 3.53
N ILE A 116 -13.35 -5.12 2.81
CA ILE A 116 -12.59 -3.86 2.92
C ILE A 116 -13.36 -2.83 3.72
N VAL A 117 -14.67 -2.70 3.52
CA VAL A 117 -15.50 -1.71 4.22
C VAL A 117 -16.73 -2.41 4.76
N LEU A 118 -17.10 -2.07 5.99
CA LEU A 118 -18.34 -2.52 6.61
C LEU A 118 -18.90 -1.36 7.42
N PHE A 119 -20.15 -0.98 7.16
CA PHE A 119 -20.82 -0.01 8.01
C PHE A 119 -22.32 -0.30 8.18
N PRO A 120 -22.86 -0.07 9.38
CA PRO A 120 -24.29 -0.10 9.66
C PRO A 120 -24.98 1.18 9.15
N ARG A 121 -25.80 1.08 8.09
CA ARG A 121 -26.77 2.07 7.60
C ARG A 121 -27.44 1.56 6.31
N THR A 122 -28.48 2.25 5.86
CA THR A 122 -28.96 2.17 4.48
C THR A 122 -27.86 2.64 3.53
N GLU A 123 -27.73 1.96 2.39
CA GLU A 123 -26.80 2.38 1.34
C GLU A 123 -27.29 3.72 0.76
N ASN A 124 -26.58 4.80 1.10
CA ASN A 124 -26.75 6.11 0.48
C ASN A 124 -25.39 6.65 0.03
N TYR A 125 -25.40 7.55 -0.95
CA TYR A 125 -24.17 8.04 -1.57
C TYR A 125 -23.26 8.80 -0.60
N SER A 126 -23.84 9.60 0.32
CA SER A 126 -23.07 10.40 1.29
C SER A 126 -22.30 9.52 2.27
N THR A 127 -22.97 8.55 2.90
CA THR A 127 -22.35 7.60 3.83
C THR A 127 -21.36 6.71 3.09
N LEU A 128 -21.71 6.23 1.89
CA LEU A 128 -20.82 5.42 1.07
C LEU A 128 -19.52 6.18 0.73
N LYS A 129 -19.62 7.46 0.36
CA LYS A 129 -18.47 8.31 0.05
C LYS A 129 -17.53 8.47 1.26
N VAL A 130 -18.09 8.74 2.44
CA VAL A 130 -17.28 8.84 3.67
C VAL A 130 -16.66 7.48 4.01
N ALA A 131 -17.46 6.41 4.04
CA ALA A 131 -17.01 5.07 4.38
C ALA A 131 -15.91 4.53 3.44
N THR A 132 -15.95 4.92 2.17
CA THR A 132 -14.97 4.51 1.15
C THR A 132 -13.81 5.48 0.96
N THR A 133 -13.73 6.57 1.74
CA THR A 133 -12.68 7.60 1.55
C THR A 133 -11.27 7.02 1.62
N ALA A 134 -10.99 6.16 2.62
CA ALA A 134 -9.69 5.50 2.75
C ALA A 134 -9.39 4.55 1.57
N LEU A 135 -10.40 3.82 1.08
CA LEU A 135 -10.27 2.95 -0.08
C LEU A 135 -9.95 3.76 -1.34
N ILE A 136 -10.67 4.85 -1.59
CA ILE A 136 -10.46 5.73 -2.75
C ILE A 136 -9.06 6.32 -2.71
N GLN A 137 -8.63 6.84 -1.56
CA GLN A 137 -7.29 7.39 -1.39
C GLN A 137 -6.21 6.34 -1.69
N GLU A 138 -6.30 5.14 -1.11
CA GLU A 138 -5.32 4.09 -1.35
C GLU A 138 -5.28 3.64 -2.81
N LEU A 139 -6.44 3.57 -3.48
CA LEU A 139 -6.52 3.25 -4.92
C LEU A 139 -5.91 4.37 -5.79
N GLN A 140 -6.12 5.64 -5.43
CA GLN A 140 -5.50 6.77 -6.11
C GLN A 140 -3.97 6.74 -5.93
N GLU A 141 -3.48 6.48 -4.73
CA GLU A 141 -2.04 6.33 -4.47
C GLU A 141 -1.45 5.15 -5.26
N LEU A 142 -2.15 4.00 -5.32
CA LEU A 142 -1.72 2.87 -6.15
C LEU A 142 -1.71 3.25 -7.64
N LYS A 143 -2.73 3.97 -8.11
CA LYS A 143 -2.78 4.46 -9.49
C LYS A 143 -1.63 5.42 -9.78
N LEU A 144 -1.29 6.33 -8.88
CA LEU A 144 -0.16 7.24 -9.03
C LEU A 144 1.16 6.48 -9.07
N VAL A 145 1.38 5.52 -8.18
CA VAL A 145 2.56 4.65 -8.21
C VAL A 145 2.64 3.86 -9.52
N LEU A 146 1.52 3.29 -9.99
CA LEU A 146 1.47 2.58 -11.27
C LEU A 146 1.68 3.51 -12.46
N GLN A 147 1.16 4.74 -12.42
CA GLN A 147 1.42 5.76 -13.44
C GLN A 147 2.86 6.22 -13.39
N GLU A 148 3.47 6.34 -12.22
CA GLU A 148 4.90 6.57 -12.07
C GLU A 148 5.64 5.44 -12.76
N ILE A 149 5.37 4.18 -12.41
CA ILE A 149 6.03 2.98 -12.98
C ILE A 149 5.79 2.87 -14.50
N LYS A 150 4.61 3.25 -15.00
CA LYS A 150 4.27 3.18 -16.44
C LYS A 150 4.84 4.34 -17.26
N ASN A 151 4.74 5.56 -16.74
CA ASN A 151 5.35 6.76 -17.35
C ASN A 151 6.87 6.69 -17.27
N LYS A 152 7.36 5.86 -16.37
CA LYS A 152 8.74 5.47 -16.27
C LYS A 152 8.98 4.15 -17.01
N GLU A 153 9.32 4.26 -18.28
CA GLU A 153 10.54 3.59 -18.75
C GLU A 153 11.71 3.98 -17.80
N LEU A 154 11.73 3.47 -16.57
CA LEU A 154 12.31 4.14 -15.38
C LEU A 154 13.82 4.27 -15.43
N PHE A 155 14.43 3.50 -16.31
CA PHE A 155 15.77 3.68 -16.79
C PHE A 155 15.69 3.96 -18.29
N ASN A 156 15.28 5.17 -18.64
CA ASN A 156 15.56 5.72 -19.96
C ASN A 156 16.89 6.48 -19.89
N ASP A 157 17.37 6.93 -21.04
CA ASP A 157 18.68 7.58 -21.12
C ASP A 157 18.71 8.88 -20.30
N ILE A 158 17.57 9.51 -20.04
CA ILE A 158 17.47 10.69 -19.18
C ILE A 158 17.79 10.33 -17.72
N THR A 159 17.15 9.30 -17.17
CA THR A 159 17.43 8.85 -15.79
C THR A 159 18.88 8.37 -15.63
N ARG A 160 19.40 7.61 -16.61
CA ARG A 160 20.81 7.18 -16.60
C ARG A 160 21.76 8.38 -16.58
N ASN A 161 21.48 9.40 -17.40
CA ASN A 161 22.28 10.62 -17.43
C ASN A 161 22.21 11.41 -16.12
N ILE A 162 21.07 11.44 -15.44
CA ILE A 162 20.95 12.07 -14.12
C ILE A 162 21.81 11.31 -13.09
N ILE A 163 21.76 9.98 -13.09
CA ILE A 163 22.56 9.14 -12.19
C ILE A 163 24.06 9.33 -12.46
N ILE A 164 24.49 9.28 -13.73
CA ILE A 164 25.91 9.48 -14.10
C ILE A 164 26.40 10.84 -13.60
N LYS A 165 25.67 11.93 -13.87
CA LYS A 165 26.05 13.27 -13.42
C LYS A 165 26.13 13.37 -11.90
N GLU A 166 25.23 12.72 -11.18
CA GLU A 166 25.27 12.73 -9.71
C GLU A 166 26.42 11.89 -9.17
N MET A 167 26.76 10.76 -9.80
CA MET A 167 27.95 9.97 -9.45
C MET A 167 29.26 10.75 -9.71
N GLU A 168 29.33 11.50 -10.83
CA GLU A 168 30.44 12.41 -11.12
C GLU A 168 30.58 13.51 -10.06
N ASN A 169 29.47 14.07 -9.57
CA ASN A 169 29.49 15.04 -8.46
C ASN A 169 30.07 14.43 -7.18
N LEU A 170 29.81 13.14 -6.94
CA LEU A 170 30.38 12.38 -5.83
C LEU A 170 31.83 11.91 -6.07
N LYS A 171 32.40 12.22 -7.25
CA LYS A 171 33.74 11.77 -7.70
C LYS A 171 33.86 10.24 -7.80
N ILE A 172 32.76 9.57 -8.13
CA ILE A 172 32.69 8.11 -8.31
C ILE A 172 32.55 7.83 -9.80
N TRP A 173 33.43 7.00 -10.35
CA TRP A 173 33.30 6.56 -11.74
C TRP A 173 32.18 5.53 -11.87
N PHE A 174 31.20 5.83 -12.72
CA PHE A 174 30.03 4.99 -12.91
C PHE A 174 29.47 5.17 -14.32
N GLU A 175 29.18 4.07 -15.01
CA GLU A 175 28.62 4.08 -16.36
C GLU A 175 27.54 3.01 -16.54
N PHE A 176 26.73 3.19 -17.59
CA PHE A 176 25.77 2.21 -18.08
C PHE A 176 26.12 1.82 -19.51
N TRP A 177 25.98 0.54 -19.87
CA TRP A 177 26.17 0.07 -21.25
C TRP A 177 25.11 -0.96 -21.64
N LYS A 178 24.71 -0.98 -22.92
CA LYS A 178 23.76 -1.99 -23.43
C LYS A 178 24.44 -3.33 -23.62
N ILE A 179 23.74 -4.40 -23.31
CA ILE A 179 24.18 -5.78 -23.59
C ILE A 179 23.82 -6.09 -25.05
N HIS A 180 24.82 -6.44 -25.85
CA HIS A 180 24.63 -6.73 -27.27
C HIS A 180 23.55 -7.78 -27.52
N GLY A 181 22.64 -7.47 -28.45
CA GLY A 181 21.54 -8.37 -28.84
C GLY A 181 20.34 -8.38 -27.90
N THR A 182 20.28 -7.47 -26.92
CA THR A 182 19.16 -7.33 -25.98
C THR A 182 18.82 -5.87 -25.73
N ASP A 183 17.62 -5.60 -25.20
CA ASP A 183 17.24 -4.28 -24.66
C ASP A 183 17.73 -4.07 -23.21
N ASN A 184 18.56 -4.98 -22.70
CA ASN A 184 19.06 -4.94 -21.33
C ASN A 184 20.32 -4.06 -21.20
N TRP A 185 20.47 -3.47 -20.01
CA TRP A 185 21.60 -2.61 -19.66
C TRP A 185 22.39 -3.21 -18.49
N ASN A 186 23.71 -3.06 -18.56
CA ASN A 186 24.64 -3.30 -17.47
C ASN A 186 25.16 -1.98 -16.90
N TYR A 187 25.84 -2.06 -15.75
CA TYR A 187 26.34 -0.91 -15.02
C TYR A 187 27.62 -1.22 -14.23
N THR A 188 28.37 -0.19 -13.88
CA THR A 188 29.57 -0.30 -13.05
C THR A 188 29.25 -0.85 -11.65
N SER A 189 29.93 -1.89 -11.21
CA SER A 189 29.80 -2.38 -9.84
C SER A 189 30.50 -1.43 -8.86
N LEU A 190 29.75 -0.88 -7.91
CA LEU A 190 30.31 -0.05 -6.84
C LEU A 190 31.08 -0.92 -5.83
N MET A 191 32.25 -0.47 -5.39
CA MET A 191 33.06 -1.14 -4.36
C MET A 191 32.77 -0.56 -2.97
N GLY A 192 33.24 -1.22 -1.90
CA GLY A 192 32.81 -0.95 -0.50
C GLY A 192 32.67 0.53 -0.14
N ASN A 193 33.73 1.33 -0.31
CA ASN A 193 33.70 2.75 0.02
C ASN A 193 32.79 3.57 -0.92
N ASP A 194 32.74 3.23 -2.20
CA ASP A 194 31.88 3.91 -3.18
C ASP A 194 30.41 3.66 -2.85
N LYS A 195 30.04 2.43 -2.46
CA LYS A 195 28.67 2.10 -2.00
C LYS A 195 28.27 2.95 -0.81
N LEU A 196 29.17 3.09 0.17
CA LEU A 196 28.89 3.88 1.37
C LEU A 196 28.75 5.37 1.03
N CYS A 197 29.63 5.90 0.16
CA CYS A 197 29.57 7.28 -0.29
C CYS A 197 28.25 7.59 -1.02
N VAL A 198 27.81 6.70 -1.92
CA VAL A 198 26.51 6.83 -2.61
C VAL A 198 25.36 6.79 -1.61
N LEU A 199 25.37 5.83 -0.68
CA LEU A 199 24.34 5.70 0.36
C LEU A 199 24.20 6.98 1.20
N GLN A 200 25.33 7.60 1.55
CA GLN A 200 25.35 8.78 2.41
C GLN A 200 25.06 10.09 1.65
N ASN A 201 25.51 10.23 0.40
CA ASN A 201 25.62 11.55 -0.22
C ASN A 201 24.83 11.72 -1.53
N PHE A 202 24.30 10.66 -2.13
CA PHE A 202 23.57 10.76 -3.39
C PHE A 202 22.28 11.59 -3.25
N ASN A 203 22.11 12.60 -4.11
CA ASN A 203 20.93 13.45 -4.07
C ASN A 203 19.70 12.80 -4.73
N LEU A 204 18.87 12.14 -3.92
CA LEU A 204 17.66 11.46 -4.36
C LEU A 204 16.58 12.40 -4.95
N THR A 205 16.60 13.69 -4.62
CA THR A 205 15.64 14.67 -5.18
C THR A 205 15.83 14.91 -6.68
N LYS A 206 16.95 14.45 -7.25
CA LYS A 206 17.18 14.46 -8.70
C LYS A 206 16.38 13.39 -9.44
N LEU A 207 15.92 12.35 -8.73
CA LEU A 207 15.26 11.16 -9.30
C LEU A 207 13.79 11.01 -8.86
N PHE A 208 13.46 11.54 -7.69
CA PHE A 208 12.16 11.39 -7.04
C PHE A 208 11.63 12.76 -6.61
N ASP A 209 10.31 12.88 -6.49
CA ASP A 209 9.71 14.06 -5.87
C ASP A 209 10.21 14.22 -4.41
N PRO A 210 10.15 15.43 -3.85
CA PRO A 210 10.75 15.71 -2.53
C PRO A 210 10.24 14.82 -1.39
N GLU A 211 8.97 14.44 -1.40
CA GLU A 211 8.37 13.63 -0.34
C GLU A 211 8.87 12.19 -0.41
N CYS A 212 8.85 11.60 -1.61
CA CYS A 212 9.40 10.26 -1.85
C CYS A 212 10.92 10.22 -1.60
N ALA A 213 11.66 11.23 -2.07
CA ALA A 213 13.10 11.36 -1.84
C ALA A 213 13.43 11.39 -0.34
N ALA A 214 12.65 12.11 0.47
CA ALA A 214 12.85 12.18 1.92
C ALA A 214 12.64 10.82 2.61
N LEU A 215 11.64 10.04 2.18
CA LEU A 215 11.37 8.70 2.72
C LEU A 215 12.50 7.72 2.40
N ILE A 216 12.96 7.71 1.13
CA ILE A 216 14.08 6.86 0.71
C ILE A 216 15.36 7.29 1.42
N LYS A 217 15.61 8.60 1.54
CA LYS A 217 16.79 9.12 2.24
C LYS A 217 16.81 8.70 3.70
N SER A 218 15.66 8.79 4.39
CA SER A 218 15.52 8.30 5.77
C SER A 218 15.87 6.82 5.92
N LEU A 219 15.53 5.99 4.93
CA LEU A 219 15.91 4.58 4.91
C LEU A 219 17.41 4.40 4.69
N TRP A 220 17.99 5.11 3.72
CA TRP A 220 19.42 5.06 3.41
C TRP A 220 20.27 5.50 4.61
N ASP A 221 19.85 6.54 5.32
CA ASP A 221 20.53 7.03 6.52
C ASP A 221 20.50 6.00 7.66
N ARG A 222 19.41 5.23 7.81
CA ARG A 222 19.37 4.12 8.77
C ARG A 222 20.33 3.00 8.38
N PHE A 223 20.47 2.69 7.10
CA PHE A 223 21.44 1.69 6.63
C PHE A 223 22.88 2.18 6.80
N ALA A 224 23.17 3.44 6.53
CA ALA A 224 24.50 4.02 6.74
C ALA A 224 24.90 3.92 8.22
N LYS A 225 24.00 4.31 9.13
CA LYS A 225 24.22 4.13 10.58
C LYS A 225 24.48 2.68 10.98
N LEU A 226 23.74 1.73 10.41
CA LEU A 226 23.97 0.31 10.68
C LEU A 226 25.34 -0.15 10.16
N TYR A 227 25.76 0.33 8.99
CA TYR A 227 27.06 0.03 8.41
C TYR A 227 28.19 0.54 9.32
N ASP A 228 28.12 1.79 9.75
CA ASP A 228 29.09 2.40 10.67
C ASP A 228 29.20 1.60 11.98
N LEU A 229 28.06 1.21 12.57
CA LEU A 229 28.02 0.40 13.80
C LEU A 229 28.64 -1.00 13.62
N LEU A 230 28.48 -1.61 12.46
CA LEU A 230 29.06 -2.92 12.17
C LEU A 230 30.58 -2.82 11.96
N GLU A 231 31.04 -1.73 11.34
CA GLU A 231 32.46 -1.46 11.13
C GLU A 231 33.18 -1.15 12.46
N GLU A 232 32.55 -0.36 13.34
CA GLU A 232 33.04 -0.14 14.72
C GLU A 232 33.17 -1.46 15.49
N LYS A 233 32.17 -2.34 15.43
CA LYS A 233 32.23 -3.65 16.08
C LYS A 233 33.34 -4.52 15.50
N LYS A 234 33.58 -4.49 14.19
CA LYS A 234 34.64 -5.26 13.55
C LYS A 234 36.03 -4.81 14.00
N GLN A 235 36.24 -3.50 14.20
CA GLN A 235 37.48 -2.96 14.74
C GLN A 235 37.69 -3.38 16.20
N ILE A 236 36.62 -3.37 17.02
CA ILE A 236 36.67 -3.87 18.41
C ILE A 236 37.10 -5.33 18.43
N TYR A 237 36.46 -6.22 17.65
CA TYR A 237 36.81 -7.64 17.61
C TYR A 237 38.26 -7.89 17.16
N ASN A 238 38.79 -7.09 16.23
CA ASN A 238 40.18 -7.21 15.76
C ASN A 238 41.21 -6.63 16.74
N THR A 239 40.80 -5.87 17.76
CA THR A 239 41.70 -5.33 18.80
C THR A 239 41.82 -6.30 19.99
N PHE A 240 40.94 -7.29 20.09
CA PHE A 240 40.90 -8.30 21.16
C PHE A 240 41.42 -9.69 20.71
N ILE A 241 42.12 -9.76 19.58
CA ILE A 241 42.87 -10.95 19.12
C ILE A 241 44.35 -10.59 19.03
#